data_AF-A0AAE0ZDS8-F1
#
_entry.id   AF-A0AAE0ZDS8-F1
#
_cell.length_a   1.000
_cell.length_b   1.000
_cell.length_c   1.000
_cell.angle_alpha   90.00
_cell.angle_beta   90.00
_cell.angle_gamma   90.00
#
_symmetry.space_group_name_H-M   'P 1'
#
loop_
_entity.id
_entity.type
_entity.pdbx_description
1 polymer ?
#
loop_
_entity_poly.entity_id
_entity_poly.type
_entity_poly.pdbx_seq_one_letter_code
_entity_poly.pdbx_strand_id
1 'polypeptide(L)'
;MQADLFQGKQSPSDFDYMRRRQLVATRQRHFIRSCPSTDGADSRGKKAQRQWKVCVNRAKAAGMTQAVLSEYNMVRSDFDGRARDLSPSDKGEGDSDDSTNDVDPDEPSTSKGAGTSKGAGRRPTWRNRDAADIQPKRPEFAGAPAHPSDSKEPIAYFRELIDQDLLVHIVEESNLYALQEDINKPLNLTTAELEQFIAILFQMNIVKMPQARMYWSKECRYALVADIMPVNRFEEIKRLLHLNDNSKMPPQCQDKLYKVRPLLDNLASMFRNIVAGEMLAADEQVIPFKGKSSLKTYNPKKPKKWGYKVYVLCGADGLIANFEFYTGKIEPVDGQPDLKASGNIVLRLLESVPRGLWHKLFTVNWFTSPVLYATLHKQQIACVGTVRANRLLGCVFPTDKALKAQGRGAFALMSTTFEGVDLSAVKWHDNKCVSLLSTYCAIEPMDTAERWDKTEKDKVAVPRPHIVATYNKFMGGADLLDSLLALYRIPVRSKKYYHRIIWHFLDTAVVQAWLLYRRNMAADGIAKKLQMTLLQFKASISRCLAKEGKVNGVKRGRPSCSMDIQIAAEAKRGPMAALPDTAIRTDALGHWPVFMNKGRCNRPGCKGTPKVKCEKCNTYLCFTTSSNL
;
A
#
# COMPACT_ATOMS: atom_id res chain seq x y z
N MET A 1 -51.94 -54.67 5.00
CA MET A 1 -52.80 -53.52 5.37
C MET A 1 -51.90 -52.31 5.54
N GLN A 2 -52.10 -51.29 4.68
CA GLN A 2 -51.75 -49.85 4.78
C GLN A 2 -50.35 -49.45 5.35
N ALA A 3 -49.49 -48.63 4.75
CA ALA A 3 -49.48 -47.57 3.71
C ALA A 3 -48.76 -46.33 4.32
N ASP A 4 -47.75 -45.81 3.59
CA ASP A 4 -47.38 -44.38 3.41
C ASP A 4 -46.85 -43.56 4.61
N LEU A 5 -45.86 -42.65 4.57
CA LEU A 5 -45.03 -41.92 3.59
C LEU A 5 -43.71 -41.53 4.32
N PHE A 6 -42.50 -41.48 3.74
CA PHE A 6 -41.99 -40.32 3.00
C PHE A 6 -40.66 -40.64 2.30
N GLN A 7 -40.57 -40.20 1.05
CA GLN A 7 -39.40 -40.28 0.18
C GLN A 7 -38.28 -39.31 0.60
N GLY A 8 -37.03 -39.73 0.42
CA GLY A 8 -35.85 -38.85 0.45
C GLY A 8 -34.77 -39.40 -0.49
N LYS A 9 -34.83 -39.02 -1.77
CA LYS A 9 -33.85 -39.33 -2.81
C LYS A 9 -32.47 -38.74 -2.42
N GLN A 10 -31.46 -39.59 -2.23
CA GLN A 10 -30.05 -39.17 -2.30
C GLN A 10 -29.60 -39.20 -3.76
N SER A 11 -29.17 -38.06 -4.30
CA SER A 11 -28.69 -37.94 -5.67
C SER A 11 -27.27 -38.50 -5.82
N PRO A 12 -26.93 -39.17 -6.95
CA PRO A 12 -25.57 -39.68 -7.24
C PRO A 12 -24.47 -38.60 -7.40
N SER A 13 -24.74 -37.33 -7.08
CA SER A 13 -23.86 -36.18 -7.36
C SER A 13 -22.74 -35.95 -6.34
N ASP A 14 -22.87 -36.45 -5.11
CA ASP A 14 -21.95 -36.11 -4.02
C ASP A 14 -20.69 -36.97 -3.99
N PHE A 15 -20.76 -38.21 -4.49
CA PHE A 15 -19.59 -39.08 -4.64
C PHE A 15 -18.66 -38.62 -5.77
N ASP A 16 -19.22 -38.01 -6.83
CA ASP A 16 -18.44 -37.52 -7.96
C ASP A 16 -17.74 -36.17 -7.65
N TYR A 17 -18.30 -35.38 -6.72
CA TYR A 17 -17.71 -34.13 -6.21
C TYR A 17 -16.46 -34.39 -5.34
N MET A 18 -16.50 -35.41 -4.48
CA MET A 18 -15.39 -35.79 -3.59
C MET A 18 -14.21 -36.42 -4.37
N ARG A 19 -14.48 -37.27 -5.38
CA ARG A 19 -13.43 -37.81 -6.28
C ARG A 19 -12.73 -36.71 -7.09
N ARG A 20 -13.46 -35.68 -7.56
CA ARG A 20 -12.87 -34.54 -8.27
C ARG A 20 -11.94 -33.70 -7.37
N ARG A 21 -12.24 -33.55 -6.08
CA ARG A 21 -11.38 -32.81 -5.12
C ARG A 21 -10.06 -33.53 -4.81
N GLN A 22 -10.07 -34.85 -4.66
CA GLN A 22 -8.84 -35.63 -4.48
C GLN A 22 -7.99 -35.62 -5.76
N LEU A 23 -8.58 -35.74 -6.95
CA LEU A 23 -7.86 -35.61 -8.23
C LEU A 23 -7.24 -34.22 -8.45
N VAL A 24 -7.86 -33.14 -7.94
CA VAL A 24 -7.31 -31.76 -8.01
C VAL A 24 -6.10 -31.59 -7.08
N ALA A 25 -6.13 -32.14 -5.87
CA ALA A 25 -5.02 -32.07 -4.93
C ALA A 25 -3.79 -32.89 -5.38
N THR A 26 -4.00 -34.06 -6.01
CA THR A 26 -2.91 -34.88 -6.56
C THR A 26 -2.34 -34.27 -7.85
N ARG A 27 -3.18 -33.60 -8.68
CA ARG A 27 -2.71 -32.84 -9.86
C ARG A 27 -1.92 -31.57 -9.52
N GLN A 28 -2.22 -30.90 -8.39
CA GLN A 28 -1.47 -29.73 -7.90
C GLN A 28 -0.01 -30.06 -7.54
N ARG A 29 0.26 -31.25 -6.98
CA ARG A 29 1.63 -31.70 -6.64
C ARG A 29 2.43 -32.17 -7.85
N HIS A 30 1.79 -32.72 -8.88
CA HIS A 30 2.48 -33.13 -10.11
C HIS A 30 2.85 -31.93 -11.01
N PHE A 31 2.00 -30.90 -11.08
CA PHE A 31 2.22 -29.73 -11.95
C PHE A 31 3.46 -28.90 -11.58
N ILE A 32 3.83 -28.85 -10.29
CA ILE A 32 5.02 -28.14 -9.79
C ILE A 32 6.32 -28.89 -10.15
N ARG A 33 6.27 -30.22 -10.33
CA ARG A 33 7.45 -31.05 -10.63
C ARG A 33 7.69 -31.30 -12.13
N SER A 34 6.75 -30.97 -13.00
CA SER A 34 6.79 -31.32 -14.43
C SER A 34 6.93 -30.13 -15.39
N CYS A 35 7.32 -28.94 -14.92
CA CYS A 35 7.69 -27.83 -15.80
C CYS A 35 9.16 -27.96 -16.22
N PRO A 36 9.48 -28.06 -17.52
CA PRO A 36 10.88 -28.11 -17.96
C PRO A 36 11.59 -26.78 -17.67
N SER A 37 12.87 -26.84 -17.31
CA SER A 37 13.76 -25.67 -17.38
C SER A 37 13.83 -25.19 -18.83
N THR A 38 13.75 -23.87 -19.03
CA THR A 38 13.94 -23.27 -20.36
C THR A 38 15.43 -22.98 -20.58
N ASP A 39 16.24 -24.03 -20.60
CA ASP A 39 17.58 -23.97 -21.21
C ASP A 39 17.43 -24.46 -22.65
N GLY A 40 17.38 -23.51 -23.59
CA GLY A 40 17.25 -23.77 -25.03
C GLY A 40 15.96 -23.22 -25.65
N ALA A 41 15.89 -21.91 -25.89
CA ALA A 41 14.86 -21.31 -26.72
C ALA A 41 15.38 -21.10 -28.16
N ASP A 42 14.72 -21.71 -29.14
CA ASP A 42 14.82 -21.34 -30.55
C ASP A 42 14.32 -19.90 -30.76
N SER A 43 15.08 -19.18 -31.60
CA SER A 43 14.94 -17.83 -32.21
C SER A 43 13.55 -17.26 -32.51
N ARG A 44 12.46 -17.98 -32.30
CA ARG A 44 11.11 -17.54 -32.67
C ARG A 44 10.06 -17.51 -31.57
N GLY A 45 10.39 -17.75 -30.29
CA GLY A 45 9.57 -17.38 -29.10
C GLY A 45 8.12 -17.90 -28.98
N LYS A 46 7.55 -18.48 -30.04
CA LYS A 46 6.14 -18.83 -30.19
C LYS A 46 5.76 -20.08 -29.38
N LYS A 47 6.72 -20.98 -29.11
CA LYS A 47 6.51 -22.19 -28.28
C LYS A 47 6.37 -21.85 -26.79
N ALA A 48 7.22 -20.95 -26.28
CA ALA A 48 7.17 -20.47 -24.90
C ALA A 48 5.90 -19.65 -24.61
N GLN A 49 5.47 -18.82 -25.55
CA GLN A 49 4.27 -17.99 -25.38
C GLN A 49 2.96 -18.80 -25.46
N ARG A 50 2.92 -19.86 -26.29
CA ARG A 50 1.80 -20.83 -26.30
C ARG A 50 1.78 -21.69 -25.03
N GLN A 51 2.93 -22.17 -24.56
CA GLN A 51 3.03 -22.93 -23.30
C GLN A 51 2.66 -22.07 -22.08
N TRP A 52 3.03 -20.78 -22.07
CA TRP A 52 2.62 -19.81 -21.04
C TRP A 52 1.11 -19.60 -21.01
N LYS A 53 0.47 -19.38 -22.17
CA LYS A 53 -1.00 -19.24 -22.25
C LYS A 53 -1.73 -20.51 -21.80
N VAL A 54 -1.18 -21.69 -22.09
CA VAL A 54 -1.72 -22.97 -21.62
C VAL A 54 -1.57 -23.13 -20.10
N CYS A 55 -0.44 -22.72 -19.52
CA CYS A 55 -0.22 -22.72 -18.06
C CYS A 55 -1.13 -21.73 -17.33
N VAL A 56 -1.30 -20.50 -17.85
CA VAL A 56 -2.18 -19.49 -17.26
C VAL A 56 -3.65 -19.91 -17.33
N ASN A 57 -4.07 -20.52 -18.45
CA ASN A 57 -5.44 -21.02 -18.59
C ASN A 57 -5.69 -22.26 -17.71
N ARG A 58 -4.69 -23.13 -17.52
CA ARG A 58 -4.77 -24.24 -16.54
C ARG A 58 -4.77 -23.77 -15.09
N ALA A 59 -4.02 -22.72 -14.74
CA ALA A 59 -4.00 -22.13 -13.41
C ALA A 59 -5.33 -21.41 -13.06
N LYS A 60 -5.95 -20.74 -14.04
CA LYS A 60 -7.30 -20.18 -13.92
C LYS A 60 -8.37 -21.27 -13.76
N ALA A 61 -8.26 -22.38 -14.50
CA ALA A 61 -9.15 -23.52 -14.37
C ALA A 61 -8.97 -24.28 -13.02
N ALA A 62 -7.84 -24.11 -12.34
CA ALA A 62 -7.53 -24.72 -11.04
C ALA A 62 -7.88 -23.85 -9.82
N GLY A 63 -8.53 -22.69 -10.01
CA GLY A 63 -9.02 -21.83 -8.92
C GLY A 63 -7.94 -21.06 -8.14
N MET A 64 -6.74 -20.90 -8.70
CA MET A 64 -5.68 -20.10 -8.07
C MET A 64 -6.07 -18.61 -8.08
N THR A 65 -6.02 -17.94 -6.93
CA THR A 65 -6.38 -16.52 -6.84
C THR A 65 -5.39 -15.66 -7.60
N GLN A 66 -5.88 -14.64 -8.31
CA GLN A 66 -5.07 -13.65 -9.04
C GLN A 66 -3.96 -13.01 -8.17
N ALA A 67 -4.14 -12.99 -6.84
CA ALA A 67 -3.17 -12.47 -5.88
C ALA A 67 -1.85 -13.25 -5.84
N VAL A 68 -1.89 -14.59 -5.89
CA VAL A 68 -0.66 -15.42 -5.83
C VAL A 68 0.14 -15.32 -7.12
N LEU A 69 -0.55 -15.19 -8.26
CA LEU A 69 0.08 -14.96 -9.57
C LEU A 69 0.60 -13.52 -9.72
N SER A 70 -0.05 -12.52 -9.13
CA SER A 70 0.46 -11.14 -9.14
C SER A 70 1.66 -10.96 -8.22
N GLU A 71 1.64 -11.59 -7.03
CA GLU A 71 2.74 -11.58 -6.07
C GLU A 71 3.99 -12.27 -6.66
N TYR A 72 3.83 -13.42 -7.32
CA TYR A 72 4.92 -14.09 -8.03
C TYR A 72 5.46 -13.26 -9.21
N ASN A 73 4.61 -12.59 -9.97
CA ASN A 73 5.04 -11.73 -11.09
C ASN A 73 5.70 -10.42 -10.63
N MET A 74 5.33 -9.87 -9.46
CA MET A 74 6.03 -8.72 -8.85
C MET A 74 7.39 -9.13 -8.28
N VAL A 75 7.47 -10.26 -7.58
CA VAL A 75 8.74 -10.82 -7.11
C VAL A 75 9.68 -11.15 -8.28
N ARG A 76 9.13 -11.55 -9.43
CA ARG A 76 9.89 -11.82 -10.66
C ARG A 76 10.31 -10.54 -11.40
N SER A 77 9.50 -9.48 -11.45
CA SER A 77 9.95 -8.19 -12.03
C SER A 77 11.04 -7.52 -11.19
N ASP A 78 11.04 -7.77 -9.88
CA ASP A 78 12.11 -7.36 -8.96
C ASP A 78 13.40 -8.18 -9.13
N PHE A 79 13.33 -9.37 -9.76
CA PHE A 79 14.47 -10.25 -10.00
C PHE A 79 15.31 -9.79 -11.21
N ASP A 80 14.69 -9.07 -12.15
CA ASP A 80 15.35 -8.59 -13.38
C ASP A 80 15.84 -7.13 -13.30
N GLY A 81 15.59 -6.40 -12.19
CA GLY A 81 15.88 -4.96 -12.13
C GLY A 81 15.14 -4.12 -13.19
N ARG A 82 14.27 -4.74 -13.98
CA ARG A 82 13.45 -4.11 -15.02
C ARG A 82 12.22 -3.53 -14.32
N ALA A 83 12.33 -2.27 -13.92
CA ALA A 83 11.14 -1.43 -13.76
C ALA A 83 10.24 -1.67 -14.98
N ARG A 84 8.93 -1.87 -14.79
CA ARG A 84 8.02 -1.69 -15.92
C ARG A 84 8.20 -0.25 -16.35
N ASP A 85 8.90 -0.07 -17.46
CA ASP A 85 9.18 1.22 -18.05
C ASP A 85 7.84 1.74 -18.59
N LEU A 86 6.97 2.21 -17.69
CA LEU A 86 5.74 2.91 -18.04
C LEU A 86 6.18 4.20 -18.73
N SER A 87 5.52 4.58 -19.82
CA SER A 87 5.84 5.87 -20.43
C SER A 87 5.36 6.96 -19.47
N PRO A 88 6.07 8.10 -19.36
CA PRO A 88 5.54 9.25 -18.63
C PRO A 88 4.16 9.68 -19.17
N SER A 89 3.86 9.37 -20.44
CA SER A 89 2.56 9.59 -21.09
C SER A 89 1.44 8.63 -20.66
N ASP A 90 1.75 7.49 -20.04
CA ASP A 90 0.74 6.62 -19.40
C ASP A 90 0.37 7.14 -18.00
N LYS A 91 1.23 7.97 -17.39
CA LYS A 91 0.97 8.64 -16.09
C LYS A 91 0.48 10.08 -16.26
N GLY A 92 0.79 10.72 -17.39
CA GLY A 92 0.28 12.01 -17.83
C GLY A 92 -0.84 11.81 -18.85
N GLU A 93 -2.07 11.64 -18.36
CA GLU A 93 -3.22 11.44 -19.23
C GLU A 93 -3.52 12.67 -20.09
N GLY A 94 -3.20 12.54 -21.38
CA GLY A 94 -4.00 12.97 -22.52
C GLY A 94 -4.22 14.48 -22.68
N ASP A 95 -3.42 15.10 -23.54
CA ASP A 95 -3.78 16.32 -24.25
C ASP A 95 -4.72 15.93 -25.41
N SER A 96 -5.95 15.57 -25.05
CA SER A 96 -7.08 15.57 -25.98
C SER A 96 -8.07 16.56 -25.41
N ASP A 97 -8.22 17.66 -26.14
CA ASP A 97 -9.29 18.65 -26.03
C ASP A 97 -10.64 17.90 -25.97
N ASP A 98 -11.11 17.61 -24.76
CA ASP A 98 -12.50 17.26 -24.52
C ASP A 98 -12.91 17.89 -23.19
N SER A 99 -13.89 18.76 -23.31
CA SER A 99 -14.35 19.73 -22.35
C SER A 99 -15.08 19.04 -21.19
N THR A 100 -14.34 18.64 -20.18
CA THR A 100 -14.87 18.55 -18.82
C THR A 100 -14.33 19.71 -18.00
N ASN A 101 -15.24 20.47 -17.38
CA ASN A 101 -15.01 21.63 -16.50
C ASN A 101 -14.14 21.31 -15.26
N ASP A 102 -12.91 20.83 -15.44
CA ASP A 102 -11.87 20.92 -14.44
C ASP A 102 -11.27 22.32 -14.58
N VAL A 103 -11.95 23.32 -14.01
CA VAL A 103 -11.39 24.66 -13.82
C VAL A 103 -10.11 24.48 -13.01
N ASP A 104 -8.97 24.81 -13.63
CA ASP A 104 -7.72 24.91 -12.88
C ASP A 104 -7.93 26.02 -11.85
N PRO A 105 -7.95 25.71 -10.52
CA PRO A 105 -8.20 26.74 -9.51
C PRO A 105 -7.11 27.82 -9.52
N ASP A 106 -5.98 27.56 -10.18
CA ASP A 106 -4.87 28.48 -10.31
C ASP A 106 -4.94 29.32 -11.61
N GLU A 107 -5.93 29.11 -12.50
CA GLU A 107 -6.17 29.95 -13.69
C GLU A 107 -6.84 31.28 -13.32
N PRO A 108 -6.44 32.41 -13.94
CA PRO A 108 -7.09 33.69 -13.72
C PRO A 108 -8.51 33.67 -14.31
N SER A 109 -9.53 33.83 -13.45
CA SER A 109 -10.92 34.02 -13.89
C SER A 109 -11.03 35.28 -14.74
N THR A 110 -11.48 35.15 -15.99
CA THR A 110 -11.78 36.28 -16.87
C THR A 110 -13.09 36.94 -16.44
N SER A 111 -13.07 37.72 -15.36
CA SER A 111 -14.08 38.75 -15.09
C SER A 111 -13.50 40.10 -15.50
N LYS A 112 -14.10 40.73 -16.53
CA LYS A 112 -13.82 42.13 -16.89
C LYS A 112 -14.26 43.02 -15.74
N GLY A 113 -13.33 43.34 -14.84
CA GLY A 113 -13.46 44.36 -13.81
C GLY A 113 -12.22 45.24 -13.84
N ALA A 114 -12.40 46.52 -14.16
CA ALA A 114 -11.35 47.52 -14.08
C ALA A 114 -10.95 47.73 -12.61
N GLY A 115 -9.69 47.47 -12.26
CA GLY A 115 -9.20 47.65 -10.89
C GLY A 115 -7.72 47.29 -10.74
N THR A 116 -6.89 48.34 -10.67
CA THR A 116 -5.55 48.45 -10.07
C THR A 116 -4.54 47.29 -10.27
N SER A 117 -3.60 47.53 -11.19
CA SER A 117 -2.38 46.75 -11.38
C SER A 117 -1.52 46.71 -10.10
N LYS A 118 -1.52 45.57 -9.42
CA LYS A 118 -0.48 45.21 -8.45
C LYS A 118 0.28 43.97 -8.95
N GLY A 119 1.53 44.18 -9.35
CA GLY A 119 2.59 43.18 -9.50
C GLY A 119 2.45 42.16 -10.64
N ALA A 120 2.72 42.57 -11.88
CA ALA A 120 2.99 41.60 -12.95
C ALA A 120 4.30 40.85 -12.64
N GLY A 121 4.20 39.62 -12.14
CA GLY A 121 5.37 38.74 -11.95
C GLY A 121 6.15 38.60 -13.25
N ARG A 122 7.49 38.65 -13.17
CA ARG A 122 8.37 38.47 -14.34
C ARG A 122 8.07 37.10 -14.99
N ARG A 123 7.93 37.06 -16.31
CA ARG A 123 7.82 35.79 -17.06
C ARG A 123 9.23 35.26 -17.36
N PRO A 124 9.48 33.94 -17.30
CA PRO A 124 10.75 33.36 -17.75
C PRO A 124 10.97 33.57 -19.25
N THR A 125 12.22 33.83 -19.65
CA THR A 125 12.62 33.94 -21.06
C THR A 125 13.33 32.66 -21.49
N TRP A 126 12.58 31.78 -22.15
CA TRP A 126 13.07 30.48 -22.59
C TRP A 126 13.96 30.59 -23.84
N ARG A 127 15.05 29.84 -23.84
CA ARG A 127 16.00 29.76 -24.96
C ARG A 127 16.30 28.30 -25.29
N ASN A 128 16.43 28.02 -26.58
CA ASN A 128 17.09 26.81 -27.04
C ASN A 128 18.59 26.99 -26.77
N ARG A 129 19.20 26.09 -26.02
CA ARG A 129 20.64 26.09 -25.72
C ARG A 129 21.17 24.69 -25.99
N ASP A 130 22.44 24.61 -26.35
CA ASP A 130 23.09 23.34 -26.61
C ASP A 130 23.18 22.48 -25.34
N ALA A 131 23.05 21.17 -25.52
CA ALA A 131 23.05 20.15 -24.47
C ALA A 131 24.24 20.28 -23.50
N ALA A 132 25.39 20.65 -24.03
CA ALA A 132 26.65 20.78 -23.31
C ALA A 132 26.67 21.97 -22.33
N ASP A 133 25.88 23.02 -22.61
CA ASP A 133 25.85 24.25 -21.81
C ASP A 133 24.87 24.18 -20.64
N ILE A 134 24.11 23.09 -20.53
CA ILE A 134 23.07 22.90 -19.52
C ILE A 134 23.37 21.63 -18.72
N GLN A 135 24.43 21.70 -17.93
CA GLN A 135 24.65 20.78 -16.83
C GLN A 135 24.20 21.51 -15.55
N PRO A 136 22.93 21.39 -15.12
CA PRO A 136 22.57 21.86 -13.79
C PRO A 136 23.57 21.25 -12.81
N LYS A 137 24.18 22.09 -11.96
CA LYS A 137 24.99 21.58 -10.84
C LYS A 137 24.12 20.55 -10.15
N ARG A 138 24.58 19.30 -10.06
CA ARG A 138 23.85 18.21 -9.41
C ARG A 138 24.26 18.23 -7.95
N PRO A 139 23.53 18.92 -7.06
CA PRO A 139 23.95 18.99 -5.68
C PRO A 139 23.84 17.61 -5.04
N GLU A 140 24.91 17.23 -4.34
CA GLU A 140 24.95 15.99 -3.58
C GLU A 140 24.01 16.06 -2.39
N PHE A 141 23.39 14.93 -2.08
CA PHE A 141 22.54 14.81 -0.92
C PHE A 141 23.39 14.78 0.36
N ALA A 142 23.11 15.68 1.30
CA ALA A 142 23.87 15.82 2.53
C ALA A 142 23.20 15.14 3.75
N GLY A 143 22.16 14.34 3.55
CA GLY A 143 21.43 13.68 4.64
C GLY A 143 22.09 12.41 5.16
N ALA A 144 21.87 12.13 6.44
CA ALA A 144 22.33 10.91 7.08
C ALA A 144 21.61 9.67 6.52
N PRO A 145 22.28 8.50 6.45
CA PRO A 145 21.61 7.25 6.14
C PRO A 145 20.54 6.96 7.19
N ALA A 146 19.43 6.35 6.76
CA ALA A 146 18.37 5.96 7.68
C ALA A 146 18.92 5.02 8.76
N HIS A 147 18.65 5.33 10.03
CA HIS A 147 18.99 4.44 11.13
C HIS A 147 18.07 3.21 11.09
N PRO A 148 18.62 1.99 11.00
CA PRO A 148 17.82 0.79 11.10
C PRO A 148 17.22 0.69 12.52
N SER A 149 15.97 0.23 12.62
CA SER A 149 15.40 -0.20 13.91
C SER A 149 16.13 -1.45 14.36
N ASP A 150 16.45 -1.53 15.65
CA ASP A 150 17.11 -2.70 16.25
C ASP A 150 16.22 -3.95 16.20
N SER A 151 14.90 -3.78 16.02
CA SER A 151 13.97 -4.90 16.02
C SER A 151 13.87 -5.59 14.66
N LYS A 152 13.83 -6.92 14.68
CA LYS A 152 13.61 -7.77 13.48
C LYS A 152 12.21 -8.39 13.44
N GLU A 153 11.38 -8.11 14.44
CA GLU A 153 10.07 -8.77 14.58
C GLU A 153 8.94 -7.98 13.92
N PRO A 154 8.07 -8.60 13.09
CA PRO A 154 6.99 -7.89 12.40
C PRO A 154 6.06 -7.07 13.29
N ILE A 155 5.75 -7.57 14.49
CA ILE A 155 4.86 -6.89 15.44
C ILE A 155 5.48 -5.62 16.01
N ALA A 156 6.80 -5.57 16.16
CA ALA A 156 7.49 -4.39 16.69
C ALA A 156 7.39 -3.22 15.70
N TYR A 157 7.68 -3.42 14.41
CA TYR A 157 7.48 -2.41 13.37
C TYR A 157 6.04 -1.91 13.31
N PHE A 158 5.05 -2.77 13.55
CA PHE A 158 3.64 -2.37 13.59
C PHE A 158 3.33 -1.52 14.83
N ARG A 159 3.82 -1.92 16.01
CA ARG A 159 3.63 -1.21 17.28
C ARG A 159 4.44 0.10 17.38
N GLU A 160 5.49 0.26 16.58
CA GLU A 160 6.15 1.57 16.39
C GLU A 160 5.17 2.56 15.73
N LEU A 161 4.35 2.13 14.77
CA LEU A 161 3.43 3.01 14.03
C LEU A 161 2.05 3.15 14.69
N ILE A 162 1.56 2.08 15.31
CA ILE A 162 0.32 2.04 16.09
C ILE A 162 0.74 1.77 17.53
N ASP A 163 1.12 2.83 18.22
CA ASP A 163 1.64 2.77 19.59
C ASP A 163 0.55 2.46 20.61
N GLN A 164 1.00 2.15 21.83
CA GLN A 164 0.12 1.80 22.93
C GLN A 164 -0.80 2.96 23.32
N ASP A 165 -0.30 4.20 23.25
CA ASP A 165 -1.06 5.40 23.62
C ASP A 165 -2.23 5.63 22.68
N LEU A 166 -2.05 5.44 21.37
CA LEU A 166 -3.15 5.48 20.41
C LEU A 166 -4.16 4.37 20.65
N LEU A 167 -3.72 3.15 21.00
CA LEU A 167 -4.64 2.06 21.32
C LEU A 167 -5.48 2.38 22.56
N VAL A 168 -4.86 2.91 23.61
CA VAL A 168 -5.56 3.37 24.83
C VAL A 168 -6.58 4.45 24.48
N HIS A 169 -6.17 5.46 23.72
CA HIS A 169 -7.05 6.55 23.26
C HIS A 169 -8.27 6.03 22.48
N ILE A 170 -8.07 5.10 21.53
CA ILE A 170 -9.18 4.48 20.78
C ILE A 170 -10.14 3.74 21.72
N VAL A 171 -9.62 3.04 22.72
CA VAL A 171 -10.43 2.30 23.70
C VAL A 171 -11.28 3.26 24.54
N GLU A 172 -10.65 4.30 25.09
CA GLU A 172 -11.32 5.31 25.92
C GLU A 172 -12.45 6.00 25.14
N GLU A 173 -12.15 6.48 23.93
CA GLU A 173 -13.12 7.18 23.09
C GLU A 173 -14.25 6.27 22.59
N SER A 174 -13.96 4.99 22.31
CA SER A 174 -14.99 4.01 21.93
C SER A 174 -15.92 3.68 23.11
N ASN A 175 -15.38 3.57 24.31
CA ASN A 175 -16.16 3.34 25.53
C ASN A 175 -17.01 4.57 25.88
N LEU A 176 -16.44 5.77 25.77
CA LEU A 176 -17.17 7.03 25.97
C LEU A 176 -18.31 7.17 24.96
N TYR A 177 -18.05 6.89 23.67
CA TYR A 177 -19.08 6.95 22.64
C TYR A 177 -20.23 5.96 22.90
N ALA A 178 -19.94 4.78 23.46
CA ALA A 178 -20.98 3.84 23.86
C ALA A 178 -21.93 4.43 24.91
N LEU A 179 -21.38 5.10 25.93
CA LEU A 179 -22.16 5.77 26.97
C LEU A 179 -22.95 6.97 26.44
N GLN A 180 -22.40 7.69 25.45
CA GLN A 180 -23.09 8.79 24.77
C GLN A 180 -24.31 8.30 23.97
N GLU A 181 -24.25 7.09 23.40
CA GLU A 181 -25.37 6.50 22.66
C GLU A 181 -26.41 5.85 23.58
N ASP A 182 -25.98 5.14 24.62
CA ASP A 182 -26.86 4.52 25.63
C ASP A 182 -26.10 4.27 26.94
N ILE A 183 -26.39 5.07 27.97
CA ILE A 183 -25.74 4.99 29.28
C ILE A 183 -25.88 3.61 29.95
N ASN A 184 -26.91 2.84 29.60
CA ASN A 184 -27.17 1.53 30.18
C ASN A 184 -26.43 0.39 29.45
N LYS A 185 -25.71 0.68 28.37
CA LYS A 185 -25.01 -0.32 27.56
C LYS A 185 -23.53 0.07 27.32
N PRO A 186 -22.69 0.07 28.37
CA PRO A 186 -21.26 0.32 28.22
C PRO A 186 -20.61 -0.73 27.32
N LEU A 187 -19.66 -0.29 26.48
CA LEU A 187 -18.93 -1.20 25.60
C LEU A 187 -17.92 -2.07 26.37
N ASN A 188 -17.31 -1.55 27.44
CA ASN A 188 -16.27 -2.22 28.23
C ASN A 188 -15.14 -2.81 27.37
N LEU A 189 -14.75 -2.09 26.31
CA LEU A 189 -13.63 -2.46 25.45
C LEU A 189 -12.32 -2.34 26.23
N THR A 190 -11.41 -3.28 26.00
CA THR A 190 -10.03 -3.25 26.49
C THR A 190 -9.05 -3.13 25.32
N THR A 191 -7.82 -2.72 25.60
CA THR A 191 -6.75 -2.66 24.58
C THR A 191 -6.47 -4.02 23.96
N ALA A 192 -6.46 -5.09 24.77
CA ALA A 192 -6.33 -6.45 24.28
C ALA A 192 -7.49 -6.88 23.36
N GLU A 193 -8.75 -6.56 23.70
CA GLU A 193 -9.88 -6.82 22.81
C GLU A 193 -9.82 -6.00 21.51
N LEU A 194 -9.34 -4.75 21.58
CA LEU A 194 -9.13 -3.92 20.39
C LEU A 194 -8.05 -4.51 19.48
N GLU A 195 -6.92 -4.95 20.02
CA GLU A 195 -5.88 -5.64 19.24
C GLU A 195 -6.42 -6.94 18.60
N GLN A 196 -7.19 -7.74 19.35
CA GLN A 196 -7.87 -8.92 18.80
C GLN A 196 -8.87 -8.56 17.68
N PHE A 197 -9.60 -7.46 17.82
CA PHE A 197 -10.48 -6.95 16.77
C PHE A 197 -9.69 -6.56 15.50
N ILE A 198 -8.56 -5.87 15.64
CA ILE A 198 -7.65 -5.55 14.53
C ILE A 198 -7.08 -6.83 13.90
N ALA A 199 -6.74 -7.84 14.71
CA ALA A 199 -6.29 -9.14 14.22
C ALA A 199 -7.32 -9.81 13.30
N ILE A 200 -8.61 -9.73 13.66
CA ILE A 200 -9.72 -10.22 12.82
C ILE A 200 -9.78 -9.46 11.49
N LEU A 201 -9.68 -8.13 11.51
CA LEU A 201 -9.64 -7.33 10.28
C LEU A 201 -8.48 -7.75 9.37
N PHE A 202 -7.33 -8.06 9.97
CA PHE A 202 -6.18 -8.55 9.22
C PHE A 202 -6.40 -9.93 8.62
N GLN A 203 -7.01 -10.87 9.36
CA GLN A 203 -7.38 -12.17 8.78
C GLN A 203 -8.39 -12.05 7.64
N MET A 204 -9.38 -11.16 7.78
CA MET A 204 -10.40 -10.92 6.75
C MET A 204 -9.82 -10.31 5.47
N ASN A 205 -8.65 -9.68 5.52
CA ASN A 205 -7.99 -9.18 4.32
C ASN A 205 -7.16 -10.25 3.60
N ILE A 206 -6.65 -11.24 4.34
CA ILE A 206 -5.86 -12.35 3.82
C ILE A 206 -6.81 -13.34 3.15
N VAL A 207 -7.85 -13.76 3.87
CA VAL A 207 -8.89 -14.66 3.39
C VAL A 207 -10.18 -13.86 3.26
N LYS A 208 -10.50 -13.39 2.05
CA LYS A 208 -11.69 -12.56 1.80
C LYS A 208 -12.93 -13.42 1.57
N MET A 209 -13.92 -13.31 2.45
CA MET A 209 -15.27 -13.83 2.24
C MET A 209 -16.25 -12.76 1.72
N PRO A 210 -17.32 -13.14 1.01
CA PRO A 210 -18.31 -12.20 0.49
C PRO A 210 -18.98 -11.32 1.56
N GLN A 211 -19.18 -11.85 2.77
CA GLN A 211 -19.81 -11.15 3.89
C GLN A 211 -19.08 -11.45 5.20
N ALA A 212 -19.01 -10.46 6.11
CA ALA A 212 -18.32 -10.62 7.39
C ALA A 212 -18.93 -11.73 8.26
N ARG A 213 -20.25 -11.88 8.34
CA ARG A 213 -20.85 -12.93 9.19
C ARG A 213 -20.50 -14.36 8.75
N MET A 214 -20.09 -14.58 7.49
CA MET A 214 -19.74 -15.90 6.97
C MET A 214 -18.54 -16.53 7.67
N TYR A 215 -17.59 -15.74 8.19
CA TYR A 215 -16.45 -16.31 8.92
C TYR A 215 -16.90 -17.09 10.17
N TRP A 216 -18.07 -16.75 10.74
CA TRP A 216 -18.65 -17.42 11.90
C TRP A 216 -19.78 -18.40 11.55
N SER A 217 -20.21 -18.49 10.29
CA SER A 217 -21.29 -19.41 9.90
C SER A 217 -20.84 -20.86 9.99
N LYS A 218 -21.77 -21.80 10.12
CA LYS A 218 -21.45 -23.22 10.27
C LYS A 218 -20.77 -23.79 9.02
N GLU A 219 -21.20 -23.35 7.84
CA GLU A 219 -20.80 -23.86 6.53
C GLU A 219 -19.42 -23.36 6.11
N CYS A 220 -19.10 -22.12 6.49
CA CYS A 220 -17.88 -21.42 6.06
C CYS A 220 -16.99 -21.03 7.24
N ARG A 221 -17.18 -21.66 8.42
CA ARG A 221 -16.47 -21.28 9.65
C ARG A 221 -14.97 -21.19 9.40
N TYR A 222 -14.40 -20.03 9.67
CA TYR A 222 -12.96 -19.81 9.61
C TYR A 222 -12.43 -19.60 11.01
N ALA A 223 -11.84 -20.67 11.58
CA ALA A 223 -11.38 -20.71 12.97
C ALA A 223 -10.44 -19.53 13.34
N LEU A 224 -9.55 -19.14 12.42
CA LEU A 224 -8.62 -18.02 12.61
C LEU A 224 -9.31 -16.66 12.75
N VAL A 225 -10.62 -16.55 12.48
CA VAL A 225 -11.44 -15.38 12.81
C VAL A 225 -12.42 -15.73 13.92
N ALA A 226 -13.17 -16.82 13.75
CA ALA A 226 -14.31 -17.16 14.60
C ALA A 226 -13.95 -17.61 16.02
N ASP A 227 -12.71 -18.04 16.25
CA ASP A 227 -12.20 -18.40 17.58
C ASP A 227 -11.49 -17.21 18.26
N ILE A 228 -11.27 -16.10 17.55
CA ILE A 228 -10.70 -14.89 18.16
C ILE A 228 -11.74 -14.27 19.08
N MET A 229 -12.91 -13.96 18.54
CA MET A 229 -14.00 -13.26 19.21
C MET A 229 -15.37 -13.66 18.62
N PRO A 230 -16.47 -13.68 19.40
CA PRO A 230 -17.81 -13.94 18.88
C PRO A 230 -18.29 -12.88 17.88
N VAL A 231 -19.10 -13.27 16.90
CA VAL A 231 -19.60 -12.38 15.83
C VAL A 231 -20.36 -11.16 16.36
N ASN A 232 -21.14 -11.32 17.43
CA ASN A 232 -21.93 -10.23 18.01
C ASN A 232 -21.02 -9.20 18.69
N ARG A 233 -19.96 -9.66 19.38
CA ARG A 233 -18.96 -8.77 19.99
C ARG A 233 -18.16 -8.02 18.91
N PHE A 234 -17.77 -8.71 17.83
CA PHE A 234 -17.12 -8.06 16.67
C PHE A 234 -18.00 -6.96 16.05
N GLU A 235 -19.28 -7.23 15.79
CA GLU A 235 -20.19 -6.21 15.22
C GLU A 235 -20.49 -5.09 16.22
N GLU A 236 -20.52 -5.37 17.53
CA GLU A 236 -20.68 -4.37 18.58
C GLU A 236 -19.49 -3.40 18.64
N ILE A 237 -18.26 -3.92 18.73
CA ILE A 237 -17.03 -3.11 18.69
C ILE A 237 -16.99 -2.30 17.40
N LYS A 238 -17.23 -2.94 16.24
CA LYS A 238 -17.28 -2.23 14.95
C LYS A 238 -18.33 -1.13 14.92
N ARG A 239 -19.49 -1.32 15.56
CA ARG A 239 -20.56 -0.32 15.60
C ARG A 239 -20.18 0.88 16.47
N LEU A 240 -19.50 0.63 17.59
CA LEU A 240 -19.16 1.62 18.61
C LEU A 240 -17.73 2.15 18.53
N LEU A 241 -16.92 1.69 17.56
CA LEU A 241 -15.56 2.17 17.37
C LEU A 241 -15.56 3.70 17.13
N HIS A 242 -14.84 4.40 18.00
CA HIS A 242 -14.71 5.85 17.99
C HIS A 242 -13.31 6.30 18.41
N LEU A 243 -12.92 7.47 17.92
CA LEU A 243 -11.55 7.99 18.06
C LEU A 243 -11.52 9.41 18.64
N ASN A 244 -12.65 10.06 18.88
CA ASN A 244 -12.69 11.43 19.37
C ASN A 244 -14.04 11.72 20.05
N ASP A 245 -14.03 12.56 21.08
CA ASP A 245 -15.20 12.83 21.90
C ASP A 245 -16.21 13.71 21.16
N ASN A 246 -17.45 13.22 20.95
CA ASN A 246 -18.48 14.02 20.29
C ASN A 246 -18.92 15.24 21.11
N SER A 247 -18.78 15.22 22.43
CA SER A 247 -19.17 16.34 23.29
C SER A 247 -18.26 17.56 23.10
N LYS A 248 -17.02 17.34 22.66
CA LYS A 248 -16.03 18.36 22.34
C LYS A 248 -16.08 18.81 20.89
N MET A 249 -16.95 18.21 20.06
CA MET A 249 -17.08 18.57 18.66
C MET A 249 -17.86 19.88 18.52
N PRO A 250 -17.29 20.94 17.93
CA PRO A 250 -18.01 22.20 17.77
C PRO A 250 -19.28 22.03 16.90
N PRO A 251 -20.39 22.74 17.19
CA PRO A 251 -21.62 22.65 16.39
C PRO A 251 -21.42 22.93 14.89
N GLN A 252 -20.44 23.78 14.56
CA GLN A 252 -20.00 24.07 13.20
C GLN A 252 -18.54 23.65 13.01
N CYS A 253 -18.24 22.38 13.30
CA CYS A 253 -16.89 21.84 13.16
C CYS A 253 -16.38 22.00 11.72
N GLN A 254 -15.43 22.93 11.54
CA GLN A 254 -14.76 23.17 10.25
C GLN A 254 -13.82 22.00 9.89
N ASP A 255 -13.34 21.27 10.89
CA ASP A 255 -12.54 20.08 10.69
C ASP A 255 -13.39 18.88 10.27
N LYS A 256 -13.51 18.68 8.95
CA LYS A 256 -14.20 17.54 8.35
C LYS A 256 -13.62 16.17 8.74
N LEU A 257 -12.40 16.13 9.29
CA LEU A 257 -11.71 14.91 9.72
C LEU A 257 -11.70 14.73 11.25
N TYR A 258 -12.42 15.57 12.01
CA TYR A 258 -12.41 15.57 13.48
C TYR A 258 -12.48 14.16 14.10
N LYS A 259 -13.36 13.30 13.58
CA LYS A 259 -13.59 11.93 14.10
C LYS A 259 -12.43 10.95 13.88
N VAL A 260 -11.42 11.30 13.09
CA VAL A 260 -10.22 10.48 12.84
C VAL A 260 -8.92 11.23 13.13
N ARG A 261 -9.02 12.48 13.55
CA ARG A 261 -7.88 13.38 13.76
C ARG A 261 -6.80 12.74 14.64
N PRO A 262 -7.11 12.09 15.78
CA PRO A 262 -6.07 11.47 16.61
C PRO A 262 -5.27 10.36 15.91
N LEU A 263 -5.92 9.54 15.09
CA LEU A 263 -5.23 8.51 14.29
C LEU A 263 -4.34 9.13 13.21
N LEU A 264 -4.86 10.14 12.51
CA LEU A 264 -4.12 10.79 11.41
C LEU A 264 -2.91 11.56 11.94
N ASP A 265 -3.07 12.28 13.05
CA ASP A 265 -1.99 13.07 13.64
C ASP A 265 -0.91 12.16 14.22
N ASN A 266 -1.28 11.04 14.87
CA ASN A 266 -0.30 10.05 15.33
C ASN A 266 0.51 9.49 14.16
N LEU A 267 -0.16 8.98 13.13
CA LEU A 267 0.53 8.39 11.98
C LEU A 267 1.35 9.43 11.20
N ALA A 268 0.86 10.67 11.07
CA ALA A 268 1.64 11.74 10.47
C ALA A 268 2.91 12.01 11.29
N SER A 269 2.81 12.11 12.62
CA SER A 269 3.96 12.26 13.51
C SER A 269 4.97 11.12 13.33
N MET A 270 4.51 9.87 13.37
CA MET A 270 5.37 8.69 13.19
C MET A 270 6.05 8.65 11.82
N PHE A 271 5.34 8.98 10.74
CA PHE A 271 5.93 9.00 9.40
C PHE A 271 6.97 10.12 9.22
N ARG A 272 6.80 11.26 9.89
CA ARG A 272 7.82 12.34 9.87
C ARG A 272 9.11 11.92 10.57
N ASN A 273 9.03 11.05 11.57
CA ASN A 273 10.20 10.53 12.28
C ASN A 273 10.96 9.47 11.47
N ILE A 274 10.35 8.90 10.42
CA ILE A 274 11.05 8.02 9.48
C ILE A 274 11.95 8.89 8.61
N VAL A 275 13.27 8.69 8.71
CA VAL A 275 14.24 9.40 7.87
C VAL A 275 13.88 9.22 6.39
N ALA A 276 13.54 10.34 5.77
CA ALA A 276 13.22 10.42 4.35
C ALA A 276 14.47 10.12 3.52
N GLY A 277 14.32 9.30 2.49
CA GLY A 277 15.40 9.10 1.51
C GLY A 277 15.62 10.35 0.66
N GLU A 278 16.75 10.39 -0.04
CA GLU A 278 17.11 11.48 -0.97
C GLU A 278 16.00 11.77 -2.01
N MET A 279 15.37 10.71 -2.53
CA MET A 279 14.44 10.77 -3.66
C MET A 279 12.99 10.68 -3.15
N LEU A 280 12.23 11.76 -3.31
CA LEU A 280 10.85 11.91 -2.84
C LEU A 280 9.90 12.20 -3.98
N ALA A 281 8.69 11.65 -3.95
CA ALA A 281 7.64 11.89 -4.91
C ALA A 281 6.38 12.40 -4.24
N ALA A 282 5.79 13.46 -4.80
CA ALA A 282 4.50 13.99 -4.40
C ALA A 282 3.42 13.60 -5.43
N ASP A 283 2.39 12.91 -4.97
CA ASP A 283 1.28 12.43 -5.81
C ASP A 283 -0.06 12.42 -5.05
N GLU A 284 -1.13 12.10 -5.76
CA GLU A 284 -2.50 11.96 -5.27
C GLU A 284 -2.91 10.48 -5.16
N GLN A 285 -3.30 10.08 -3.95
CA GLN A 285 -3.96 8.82 -3.64
C GLN A 285 -5.48 9.01 -3.54
N VAL A 286 -6.25 8.00 -3.98
CA VAL A 286 -7.70 7.95 -3.79
C VAL A 286 -8.09 6.76 -2.91
N ILE A 287 -8.61 7.03 -1.72
CA ILE A 287 -9.18 6.02 -0.82
C ILE A 287 -10.61 5.71 -1.25
N PRO A 288 -10.92 4.53 -1.84
CA PRO A 288 -12.21 4.33 -2.47
C PRO A 288 -13.35 4.32 -1.46
N PHE A 289 -14.38 5.13 -1.70
CA PHE A 289 -15.56 5.24 -0.85
C PHE A 289 -16.77 5.70 -1.67
N LYS A 290 -17.91 5.03 -1.51
CA LYS A 290 -19.16 5.35 -2.22
C LYS A 290 -20.28 5.89 -1.32
N GLY A 291 -20.11 5.89 0.00
CA GLY A 291 -21.11 6.38 0.94
C GLY A 291 -21.29 7.90 0.91
N LYS A 292 -22.18 8.42 1.76
CA LYS A 292 -22.35 9.87 1.96
C LYS A 292 -21.21 10.41 2.81
N SER A 293 -20.53 11.43 2.31
CA SER A 293 -19.51 12.21 3.03
C SER A 293 -19.23 13.48 2.23
N SER A 294 -19.03 14.60 2.93
CA SER A 294 -18.63 15.89 2.35
C SER A 294 -17.17 15.92 1.88
N LEU A 295 -16.34 14.94 2.31
CA LEU A 295 -14.94 14.77 1.89
C LEU A 295 -14.79 13.97 0.60
N LYS A 296 -15.88 13.39 0.10
CA LYS A 296 -15.83 12.50 -1.07
C LYS A 296 -15.64 13.32 -2.34
N THR A 297 -14.60 13.02 -3.10
CA THR A 297 -14.31 13.60 -4.41
C THR A 297 -14.58 12.60 -5.53
N TYR A 298 -14.78 13.14 -6.74
CA TYR A 298 -14.84 12.37 -7.97
C TYR A 298 -13.59 12.65 -8.80
N ASN A 299 -12.88 11.60 -9.20
CA ASN A 299 -11.74 11.70 -10.10
C ASN A 299 -11.97 10.73 -11.27
N PRO A 300 -12.36 11.21 -12.46
CA PRO A 300 -12.74 10.35 -13.59
C PRO A 300 -11.60 9.49 -14.12
N LYS A 301 -10.35 9.97 -13.94
CA LYS A 301 -9.11 9.38 -14.44
C LYS A 301 -8.64 8.18 -13.62
N LYS A 302 -8.98 8.12 -12.32
CA LYS A 302 -8.57 7.00 -11.46
C LYS A 302 -9.48 5.76 -11.64
N PRO A 303 -8.94 4.52 -11.58
CA PRO A 303 -9.74 3.29 -11.70
C PRO A 303 -10.90 3.19 -10.69
N LYS A 304 -10.72 3.78 -9.51
CA LYS A 304 -11.77 3.97 -8.50
C LYS A 304 -12.10 5.45 -8.41
N LYS A 305 -13.10 5.85 -9.19
CA LYS A 305 -13.45 7.26 -9.41
C LYS A 305 -13.97 8.01 -8.18
N TRP A 306 -14.59 7.30 -7.23
CA TRP A 306 -15.19 7.92 -6.03
C TRP A 306 -14.40 7.53 -4.77
N GLY A 307 -13.98 8.52 -3.99
CA GLY A 307 -13.23 8.28 -2.77
C GLY A 307 -12.82 9.54 -2.03
N TYR A 308 -11.95 9.38 -1.03
CA TYR A 308 -11.26 10.50 -0.39
C TYR A 308 -9.95 10.73 -1.14
N LYS A 309 -9.70 11.99 -1.50
CA LYS A 309 -8.44 12.42 -2.11
C LYS A 309 -7.44 12.72 -0.99
N VAL A 310 -6.25 12.13 -1.09
CA VAL A 310 -5.14 12.33 -0.15
C VAL A 310 -3.90 12.65 -0.96
N TYR A 311 -3.23 13.75 -0.64
CA TYR A 311 -1.92 14.08 -1.16
C TYR A 311 -0.88 13.33 -0.35
N VAL A 312 0.09 12.70 -1.01
CA VAL A 312 1.08 11.84 -0.36
C VAL A 312 2.46 12.23 -0.85
N LEU A 313 3.38 12.43 0.09
CA LEU A 313 4.82 12.52 -0.13
C LEU A 313 5.47 11.22 0.31
N CYS A 314 6.16 10.54 -0.60
CA CYS A 314 6.76 9.24 -0.31
C CYS A 314 8.09 9.03 -1.04
N GLY A 315 8.93 8.14 -0.52
CA GLY A 315 10.10 7.65 -1.23
C GLY A 315 9.72 6.75 -2.42
N ALA A 316 10.67 6.52 -3.32
CA ALA A 316 10.47 5.60 -4.46
C ALA A 316 10.22 4.15 -4.04
N ASP A 317 10.57 3.79 -2.80
CA ASP A 317 10.26 2.51 -2.16
C ASP A 317 8.82 2.43 -1.60
N GLY A 318 8.06 3.52 -1.68
CA GLY A 318 6.68 3.62 -1.22
C GLY A 318 6.52 4.06 0.23
N LEU A 319 7.62 4.32 0.97
CA LEU A 319 7.54 4.80 2.34
C LEU A 319 7.08 6.25 2.39
N ILE A 320 5.92 6.47 3.01
CA ILE A 320 5.37 7.80 3.28
C ILE A 320 6.29 8.61 4.20
N ALA A 321 6.59 9.84 3.80
CA ALA A 321 7.23 10.86 4.62
C ALA A 321 6.19 11.86 5.17
N ASN A 322 5.15 12.17 4.39
CA ASN A 322 4.03 13.00 4.83
C ASN A 322 2.78 12.74 3.99
N PHE A 323 1.60 13.07 4.50
CA PHE A 323 0.35 13.00 3.77
C PHE A 323 -0.65 14.04 4.26
N GLU A 324 -1.55 14.47 3.37
CA GLU A 324 -2.60 15.41 3.72
C GLU A 324 -3.91 15.10 2.97
N PHE A 325 -5.02 15.09 3.69
CA PHE A 325 -6.33 14.93 3.07
C PHE A 325 -6.78 16.22 2.38
N TYR A 326 -7.35 16.07 1.19
CA TYR A 326 -8.06 17.18 0.56
C TYR A 326 -9.38 17.47 1.29
N THR A 327 -9.45 18.62 1.95
CA THR A 327 -10.64 19.09 2.69
C THR A 327 -11.32 20.29 2.05
N GLY A 328 -10.77 20.84 0.97
CA GLY A 328 -11.29 22.02 0.26
C GLY A 328 -10.17 23.00 -0.09
N LYS A 329 -10.25 24.22 0.47
CA LYS A 329 -9.25 25.28 0.26
C LYS A 329 -7.89 24.85 0.81
N ILE A 330 -6.84 25.15 0.06
CA ILE A 330 -5.44 24.88 0.45
C ILE A 330 -4.83 26.23 0.83
N GLU A 331 -4.66 26.42 2.14
CA GLU A 331 -4.04 27.64 2.69
C GLU A 331 -2.51 27.59 2.53
N PRO A 332 -1.85 28.75 2.39
CA PRO A 332 -0.39 28.85 2.39
C PRO A 332 0.20 28.40 3.74
N VAL A 333 1.50 28.12 3.72
CA VAL A 333 2.28 27.81 4.94
C VAL A 333 2.84 29.10 5.52
N ASP A 334 2.77 29.25 6.84
CA ASP A 334 3.33 30.42 7.51
C ASP A 334 4.83 30.59 7.21
N GLY A 335 5.24 31.81 6.88
CA GLY A 335 6.63 32.13 6.50
C GLY A 335 7.06 31.65 5.11
N GLN A 336 6.16 31.03 4.33
CA GLN A 336 6.39 30.63 2.94
C GLN A 336 5.63 31.56 1.96
N PRO A 337 6.08 31.69 0.70
CA PRO A 337 5.32 32.43 -0.30
C PRO A 337 4.01 31.71 -0.61
N ASP A 338 2.95 32.49 -0.89
CA ASP A 338 1.70 31.93 -1.42
C ASP A 338 1.88 31.58 -2.90
N LEU A 339 1.97 30.28 -3.16
CA LEU A 339 2.17 29.70 -4.49
C LEU A 339 0.87 29.11 -5.07
N LYS A 340 -0.28 29.59 -4.58
CA LYS A 340 -1.62 29.09 -4.89
C LYS A 340 -1.81 27.62 -4.52
N ALA A 341 -2.95 27.03 -4.90
CA ALA A 341 -3.37 25.72 -4.40
C ALA A 341 -2.34 24.62 -4.70
N SER A 342 -1.83 24.56 -5.93
CA SER A 342 -0.90 23.50 -6.34
C SER A 342 0.51 23.63 -5.74
N GLY A 343 1.01 24.85 -5.52
CA GLY A 343 2.29 25.08 -4.88
C GLY A 343 2.22 24.94 -3.36
N ASN A 344 1.18 25.49 -2.73
CA ASN A 344 1.00 25.48 -1.27
C ASN A 344 0.90 24.05 -0.73
N ILE A 345 0.19 23.16 -1.42
CA ILE A 345 0.12 21.75 -0.98
C ILE A 345 1.48 21.04 -1.01
N VAL A 346 2.33 21.34 -2.00
CA VAL A 346 3.69 20.77 -2.05
C VAL A 346 4.53 21.32 -0.90
N LEU A 347 4.44 22.62 -0.61
CA LEU A 347 5.13 23.23 0.52
C LEU A 347 4.69 22.62 1.87
N ARG A 348 3.38 22.38 2.05
CA ARG A 348 2.80 21.72 3.24
C ARG A 348 3.29 20.28 3.39
N LEU A 349 3.27 19.50 2.30
CA LEU A 349 3.78 18.13 2.33
C LEU A 349 5.26 18.08 2.71
N LEU A 350 6.04 19.05 2.23
CA LEU A 350 7.47 19.14 2.50
C LEU A 350 7.82 19.73 3.86
N GLU A 351 6.87 20.14 4.71
CA GLU A 351 7.16 20.80 6.00
C GLU A 351 8.06 19.95 6.91
N SER A 352 7.92 18.63 6.86
CA SER A 352 8.76 17.68 7.63
C SER A 352 10.10 17.36 7.00
N VAL A 353 10.36 17.81 5.76
CA VAL A 353 11.58 17.48 5.03
C VAL A 353 12.66 18.53 5.31
N PRO A 354 13.82 18.15 5.86
CA PRO A 354 14.89 19.09 6.14
C PRO A 354 15.33 19.85 4.89
N ARG A 355 15.46 21.17 5.04
CA ARG A 355 16.04 22.06 4.02
C ARG A 355 17.57 21.98 4.08
N GLY A 356 18.24 22.37 3.00
CA GLY A 356 19.70 22.39 2.94
C GLY A 356 20.37 21.07 2.56
N LEU A 357 19.62 19.98 2.51
CA LEU A 357 20.18 18.65 2.22
C LEU A 357 20.14 18.26 0.75
N TRP A 358 19.51 19.08 -0.12
CA TRP A 358 19.36 18.76 -1.54
C TRP A 358 18.60 17.47 -1.81
N HIS A 359 17.47 17.29 -1.12
CA HIS A 359 16.47 16.29 -1.51
C HIS A 359 16.02 16.51 -2.97
N LYS A 360 15.64 15.43 -3.65
CA LYS A 360 15.16 15.46 -5.03
C LYS A 360 13.67 15.13 -5.05
N LEU A 361 12.86 16.15 -5.34
CA LEU A 361 11.41 16.04 -5.42
C LEU A 361 10.95 15.72 -6.85
N PHE A 362 10.10 14.71 -6.95
CA PHE A 362 9.42 14.30 -8.18
C PHE A 362 7.93 14.65 -8.10
N THR A 363 7.39 15.31 -9.13
CA THR A 363 5.99 15.76 -9.10
C THR A 363 5.21 15.43 -10.37
N VAL A 364 3.89 15.21 -10.23
CA VAL A 364 2.96 15.19 -11.37
C VAL A 364 2.67 16.59 -11.91
N ASN A 365 2.05 16.62 -13.09
CA ASN A 365 1.73 17.83 -13.84
C ASN A 365 0.98 18.92 -13.07
N TRP A 366 0.08 18.56 -12.16
CA TRP A 366 -0.71 19.52 -11.39
C TRP A 366 0.12 20.27 -10.35
N PHE A 367 1.23 19.71 -9.86
CA PHE A 367 2.11 20.36 -8.88
C PHE A 367 3.27 21.15 -9.53
N THR A 368 3.78 20.71 -10.67
CA THR A 368 4.97 21.29 -11.34
C THR A 368 4.78 22.70 -11.95
N SER A 369 5.45 23.72 -11.41
CA SER A 369 5.50 25.07 -12.00
C SER A 369 6.91 25.71 -11.88
N PRO A 370 7.28 26.64 -12.78
CA PRO A 370 8.56 27.37 -12.68
C PRO A 370 8.74 28.10 -11.35
N VAL A 371 7.66 28.72 -10.84
CA VAL A 371 7.68 29.47 -9.57
C VAL A 371 7.96 28.53 -8.40
N LEU A 372 7.23 27.42 -8.30
CA LEU A 372 7.45 26.42 -7.25
C LEU A 372 8.89 25.88 -7.28
N TYR A 373 9.40 25.54 -8.46
CA TYR A 373 10.72 24.94 -8.59
C TYR A 373 11.83 25.92 -8.26
N ALA A 374 11.70 27.20 -8.62
CA ALA A 374 12.63 28.25 -8.21
C ALA A 374 12.60 28.46 -6.69
N THR A 375 11.41 28.48 -6.06
CA THR A 375 11.27 28.57 -4.60
C THR A 375 11.93 27.38 -3.89
N LEU A 376 11.65 26.15 -4.32
CA LEU A 376 12.23 24.94 -3.72
C LEU A 376 13.74 24.86 -3.91
N HIS A 377 14.26 25.27 -5.07
CA HIS A 377 15.70 25.29 -5.31
C HIS A 377 16.43 26.27 -4.39
N LYS A 378 15.84 27.44 -4.10
CA LYS A 378 16.38 28.39 -3.09
C LYS A 378 16.38 27.80 -1.68
N GLN A 379 15.51 26.83 -1.40
CA GLN A 379 15.49 26.06 -0.15
C GLN A 379 16.38 24.80 -0.21
N GLN A 380 17.20 24.67 -1.26
CA GLN A 380 18.07 23.54 -1.52
C GLN A 380 17.28 22.23 -1.62
N ILE A 381 16.22 22.24 -2.43
CA ILE A 381 15.47 21.06 -2.89
C ILE A 381 15.45 21.09 -4.41
N ALA A 382 16.04 20.07 -5.03
CA ALA A 382 16.05 19.94 -6.48
C ALA A 382 14.78 19.23 -6.97
N CYS A 383 14.28 19.56 -8.15
CA CYS A 383 12.97 19.11 -8.61
C CYS A 383 12.99 18.54 -10.04
N VAL A 384 12.13 17.55 -10.30
CA VAL A 384 11.84 17.01 -11.63
C VAL A 384 10.35 16.67 -11.72
N GLY A 385 9.66 17.11 -12.76
CA GLY A 385 8.25 16.81 -12.86
C GLY A 385 7.70 16.92 -14.25
N THR A 386 6.65 16.16 -14.53
CA THR A 386 5.85 16.39 -15.73
C THR A 386 5.18 17.76 -15.61
N VAL A 387 4.97 18.46 -16.72
CA VAL A 387 4.43 19.81 -16.72
C VAL A 387 3.51 20.00 -17.92
N ARG A 388 2.40 20.71 -17.73
CA ARG A 388 1.55 21.12 -18.85
C ARG A 388 2.17 22.34 -19.55
N ALA A 389 2.05 22.41 -20.87
CA ALA A 389 2.69 23.47 -21.65
C ALA A 389 2.25 24.88 -21.21
N ASN A 390 0.97 25.06 -20.89
CA ASN A 390 0.42 26.33 -20.40
C ASN A 390 1.05 26.80 -19.07
N ARG A 391 1.60 25.89 -18.26
CA ARG A 391 2.22 26.21 -16.96
C ARG A 391 3.69 26.62 -17.04
N LEU A 392 4.32 26.50 -18.20
CA LEU A 392 5.72 26.90 -18.40
C LEU A 392 5.92 28.40 -18.62
N LEU A 393 4.85 29.20 -18.54
CA LEU A 393 4.91 30.67 -18.56
C LEU A 393 5.66 31.23 -19.79
N GLY A 394 5.22 30.87 -20.99
CA GLY A 394 5.78 31.41 -22.24
C GLY A 394 6.85 30.54 -22.92
N CYS A 395 7.06 29.31 -22.46
CA CYS A 395 7.88 28.33 -23.18
C CYS A 395 7.12 27.83 -24.43
N VAL A 396 7.75 27.95 -25.60
CA VAL A 396 7.22 27.43 -26.85
C VAL A 396 8.06 26.23 -27.29
N PHE A 397 7.49 25.03 -27.18
CA PHE A 397 8.10 23.83 -27.73
C PHE A 397 7.72 23.63 -29.20
N PRO A 398 8.48 22.81 -29.95
CA PRO A 398 8.00 22.25 -31.20
C PRO A 398 6.65 21.55 -31.03
N THR A 399 5.82 21.62 -32.07
CA THR A 399 4.51 20.97 -32.08
C THR A 399 4.63 19.46 -31.99
N ASP A 400 3.62 18.79 -31.44
CA ASP A 400 3.58 17.33 -31.34
C ASP A 400 3.72 16.67 -32.72
N LYS A 401 3.15 17.30 -33.76
CA LYS A 401 3.27 16.84 -35.15
C LYS A 401 4.72 16.91 -35.64
N ALA A 402 5.46 17.97 -35.30
CA ALA A 402 6.87 18.11 -35.69
C ALA A 402 7.75 17.06 -34.99
N LEU A 403 7.60 16.87 -33.68
CA LEU A 403 8.35 15.83 -32.96
C LEU A 403 7.98 14.42 -33.43
N LYS A 404 6.71 14.17 -33.70
CA LYS A 404 6.26 12.88 -34.25
C LYS A 404 6.87 12.59 -35.62
N ALA A 405 7.03 13.60 -36.48
CA ALA A 405 7.67 13.46 -37.78
C ALA A 405 9.16 13.12 -37.69
N GLN A 406 9.85 13.56 -36.63
CA GLN A 406 11.25 13.21 -36.35
C GLN A 406 11.41 11.78 -35.82
N GLY A 407 10.30 11.12 -35.48
CA GLY A 407 10.28 9.73 -35.03
C GLY A 407 10.22 9.58 -33.51
N ARG A 408 10.18 8.32 -33.10
CA ARG A 408 10.08 7.93 -31.69
C ARG A 408 11.43 8.11 -31.01
N GLY A 409 11.44 8.79 -29.87
CA GLY A 409 12.66 9.21 -29.18
C GLY A 409 13.07 10.66 -29.44
N ALA A 410 12.41 11.36 -30.38
CA ALA A 410 12.66 12.77 -30.65
C ALA A 410 12.39 13.64 -29.41
N PHE A 411 13.20 14.67 -29.20
CA PHE A 411 13.04 15.58 -28.08
C PHE A 411 13.40 17.03 -28.43
N ALA A 412 12.96 17.95 -27.58
CA ALA A 412 13.34 19.36 -27.61
C ALA A 412 13.72 19.82 -26.20
N LEU A 413 14.78 20.61 -26.10
CA LEU A 413 15.28 21.19 -24.85
C LEU A 413 15.10 22.71 -24.89
N MET A 414 14.55 23.26 -23.81
CA MET A 414 14.45 24.69 -23.55
C MET A 414 15.03 24.98 -22.17
N SER A 415 15.72 26.09 -22.02
CA SER A 415 16.30 26.51 -20.74
C SER A 415 16.00 27.97 -20.44
N THR A 416 15.99 28.32 -19.16
CA THR A 416 15.85 29.69 -18.69
C THR A 416 16.52 29.83 -17.33
N THR A 417 16.98 31.03 -17.02
CA THR A 417 17.31 31.42 -15.64
C THR A 417 16.14 32.23 -15.11
N PHE A 418 15.43 31.71 -14.12
CA PHE A 418 14.25 32.33 -13.52
C PHE A 418 14.52 32.62 -12.04
N GLU A 419 14.43 33.89 -11.64
CA GLU A 419 14.77 34.34 -10.28
C GLU A 419 16.14 33.87 -9.76
N GLY A 420 17.13 33.81 -10.65
CA GLY A 420 18.49 33.34 -10.32
C GLY A 420 18.65 31.82 -10.25
N VAL A 421 17.63 31.05 -10.65
CA VAL A 421 17.64 29.58 -10.69
C VAL A 421 17.58 29.12 -12.14
N ASP A 422 18.49 28.22 -12.52
CA ASP A 422 18.47 27.60 -13.85
C ASP A 422 17.42 26.48 -13.93
N LEU A 423 16.56 26.58 -14.93
CA LEU A 423 15.48 25.65 -15.22
C LEU A 423 15.70 25.03 -16.59
N SER A 424 15.49 23.73 -16.68
CA SER A 424 15.48 22.96 -17.94
C SER A 424 14.09 22.39 -18.17
N ALA A 425 13.55 22.62 -19.36
CA ALA A 425 12.29 22.02 -19.81
C ALA A 425 12.57 21.14 -21.03
N VAL A 426 12.14 19.88 -20.97
CA VAL A 426 12.35 18.89 -22.04
C VAL A 426 11.02 18.35 -22.49
N LYS A 427 10.78 18.37 -23.80
CA LYS A 427 9.66 17.68 -24.43
C LYS A 427 10.18 16.45 -25.16
N TRP A 428 9.65 15.28 -24.85
CA TRP A 428 10.07 13.99 -25.43
C TRP A 428 8.89 13.26 -26.06
N HIS A 429 9.09 12.70 -27.24
CA HIS A 429 8.09 11.97 -28.00
C HIS A 429 8.35 10.47 -27.94
N ASP A 430 7.42 9.73 -27.34
CA ASP A 430 7.35 8.26 -27.39
C ASP A 430 6.09 7.83 -28.14
N ASN A 431 5.09 7.27 -27.46
CA ASN A 431 3.75 7.07 -28.04
C ASN A 431 2.95 8.38 -28.12
N LYS A 432 3.25 9.30 -27.20
CA LYS A 432 2.70 10.66 -27.09
C LYS A 432 3.82 11.57 -26.60
N CYS A 433 3.72 12.87 -26.88
CA CYS A 433 4.64 13.83 -26.30
C CYS A 433 4.40 13.99 -24.80
N VAL A 434 5.47 14.13 -24.05
CA VAL A 434 5.44 14.54 -22.65
C VAL A 434 6.43 15.68 -22.44
N SER A 435 6.01 16.67 -21.66
CA SER A 435 6.88 17.78 -21.24
C SER A 435 7.26 17.60 -19.78
N LEU A 436 8.54 17.82 -19.47
CA LEU A 436 9.11 17.78 -18.14
C LEU A 436 9.80 19.12 -17.83
N LEU A 437 9.78 19.52 -16.57
CA LEU A 437 10.53 20.66 -16.01
C LEU A 437 11.49 20.13 -14.95
N SER A 438 12.66 20.74 -14.82
CA SER A 438 13.62 20.36 -13.80
C SER A 438 14.59 21.47 -13.39
N THR A 439 15.02 21.43 -12.12
CA THR A 439 16.19 22.14 -11.57
C THR A 439 17.36 21.18 -11.26
N TYR A 440 17.24 19.90 -11.62
CA TYR A 440 18.16 18.83 -11.21
C TYR A 440 18.88 18.17 -12.40
N CYS A 441 18.14 17.84 -13.45
CA CYS A 441 18.69 17.10 -14.60
C CYS A 441 17.98 17.48 -15.91
N ALA A 442 18.69 17.28 -17.03
CA ALA A 442 18.19 17.57 -18.37
C ALA A 442 18.37 16.34 -19.27
N ILE A 443 19.05 16.47 -20.41
CA ILE A 443 19.10 15.42 -21.42
C ILE A 443 20.24 14.40 -21.21
N GLU A 444 21.40 14.82 -20.71
CA GLU A 444 22.57 13.93 -20.53
C GLU A 444 22.70 13.32 -19.12
N PRO A 445 23.27 12.11 -18.97
CA PRO A 445 23.62 11.19 -20.06
C PRO A 445 22.37 10.52 -20.65
N MET A 446 22.26 10.52 -21.98
CA MET A 446 21.16 9.81 -22.66
C MET A 446 21.32 8.29 -22.58
N ASP A 447 20.19 7.58 -22.52
CA ASP A 447 20.15 6.12 -22.60
C ASP A 447 19.12 5.64 -23.63
N THR A 448 18.91 4.32 -23.72
CA THR A 448 17.88 3.72 -24.57
C THR A 448 16.88 2.94 -23.74
N ALA A 449 15.59 3.14 -23.99
CA ALA A 449 14.51 2.37 -23.38
C ALA A 449 13.99 1.30 -24.35
N GLU A 450 13.86 0.04 -23.90
CA GLU A 450 13.15 -1.00 -24.64
C GLU A 450 11.64 -0.72 -24.59
N ARG A 451 11.03 -0.47 -25.75
CA ARG A 451 9.61 -0.17 -25.84
C ARG A 451 8.91 -1.05 -26.86
N TRP A 452 7.71 -1.52 -26.52
CA TRP A 452 6.88 -2.24 -27.48
C TRP A 452 6.42 -1.29 -28.59
N ASP A 453 6.56 -1.72 -29.84
CA ASP A 453 5.98 -1.07 -31.00
C ASP A 453 4.81 -1.91 -31.54
N LYS A 454 3.64 -1.29 -31.69
CA LYS A 454 2.45 -2.00 -32.19
C LYS A 454 2.52 -2.32 -33.68
N THR A 455 3.26 -1.52 -34.44
CA THR A 455 3.41 -1.65 -35.89
C THR A 455 4.36 -2.78 -36.21
N GLU A 456 5.55 -2.75 -35.60
CA GLU A 456 6.58 -3.79 -35.76
C GLU A 456 6.23 -5.08 -35.01
N LYS A 457 5.33 -5.00 -34.01
CA LYS A 457 5.01 -6.10 -33.09
C LYS A 457 6.26 -6.69 -32.41
N ASP A 458 7.23 -5.83 -32.14
CA ASP A 458 8.46 -6.15 -31.45
C ASP A 458 8.87 -5.01 -30.49
N LYS A 459 9.92 -5.24 -29.70
CA LYS A 459 10.54 -4.22 -28.88
C LYS A 459 11.55 -3.43 -29.69
N VAL A 460 11.40 -2.12 -29.70
CA VAL A 460 12.33 -1.16 -30.30
C VAL A 460 13.12 -0.44 -29.21
N ALA A 461 14.39 -0.15 -29.48
CA ALA A 461 15.22 0.69 -28.62
C ALA A 461 14.93 2.16 -28.94
N VAL A 462 14.41 2.90 -27.96
CA VAL A 462 14.05 4.31 -28.12
C VAL A 462 15.04 5.18 -27.35
N PRO A 463 15.74 6.14 -27.99
CA PRO A 463 16.56 7.13 -27.28
C PRO A 463 15.73 7.87 -26.24
N ARG A 464 16.26 7.92 -25.01
CA ARG A 464 15.57 8.47 -23.85
C ARG A 464 16.47 9.47 -23.12
N PRO A 465 16.03 10.73 -23.00
CA PRO A 465 16.73 11.73 -22.19
C PRO A 465 16.85 11.35 -20.72
N HIS A 466 17.94 11.73 -20.06
CA HIS A 466 18.21 11.42 -18.65
C HIS A 466 17.06 11.84 -17.72
N ILE A 467 16.48 13.03 -17.93
CA ILE A 467 15.33 13.53 -17.18
C ILE A 467 14.13 12.57 -17.21
N VAL A 468 13.90 11.91 -18.35
CA VAL A 468 12.81 10.94 -18.52
C VAL A 468 13.11 9.66 -17.74
N ALA A 469 14.35 9.15 -17.86
CA ALA A 469 14.80 7.97 -17.13
C ALA A 469 14.70 8.17 -15.62
N THR A 470 15.21 9.31 -15.13
CA THR A 470 15.19 9.70 -13.72
C THR A 470 13.76 9.87 -13.21
N TYR A 471 12.89 10.57 -13.95
CA TYR A 471 11.49 10.73 -13.57
C TYR A 471 10.76 9.38 -13.43
N ASN A 472 10.89 8.50 -14.43
CA ASN A 472 10.23 7.19 -14.41
C ASN A 472 10.71 6.30 -13.25
N LYS A 473 11.99 6.42 -12.88
CA LYS A 473 12.57 5.64 -11.78
C LYS A 473 12.00 6.03 -10.41
N PHE A 474 11.76 7.32 -10.16
CA PHE A 474 11.49 7.80 -8.79
C PHE A 474 10.06 8.25 -8.53
N MET A 475 9.25 8.55 -9.56
CA MET A 475 7.86 8.98 -9.37
C MET A 475 6.92 7.85 -8.87
N GLY A 476 7.31 6.58 -9.00
CA GLY A 476 6.42 5.42 -8.80
C GLY A 476 6.06 5.06 -7.35
N GLY A 477 6.54 5.78 -6.34
CA GLY A 477 6.37 5.42 -4.92
C GLY A 477 4.90 5.34 -4.47
N ALA A 478 4.09 6.33 -4.81
CA ALA A 478 2.67 6.38 -4.41
C ALA A 478 1.86 5.26 -5.09
N ASP A 479 2.13 4.99 -6.38
CA ASP A 479 1.52 3.89 -7.12
C ASP A 479 1.90 2.52 -6.53
N LEU A 480 3.16 2.37 -6.09
CA LEU A 480 3.64 1.17 -5.42
C LEU A 480 2.86 0.96 -4.11
N LEU A 481 2.75 1.98 -3.27
CA LEU A 481 1.95 1.94 -2.05
C LEU A 481 0.49 1.55 -2.34
N ASP A 482 -0.14 2.19 -3.33
CA ASP A 482 -1.50 1.87 -3.77
C ASP A 482 -1.65 0.42 -4.20
N SER A 483 -0.65 -0.11 -4.92
CA SER A 483 -0.64 -1.50 -5.37
C SER A 483 -0.54 -2.48 -4.19
N LEU A 484 0.32 -2.20 -3.20
CA LEU A 484 0.50 -3.02 -2.00
C LEU A 484 -0.77 -3.02 -1.14
N LEU A 485 -1.39 -1.85 -0.97
CA LEU A 485 -2.68 -1.71 -0.26
C LEU A 485 -3.81 -2.44 -0.99
N ALA A 486 -3.79 -2.48 -2.33
CA ALA A 486 -4.83 -3.15 -3.11
C ALA A 486 -4.81 -4.68 -2.95
N LEU A 487 -3.63 -5.29 -2.73
CA LEU A 487 -3.49 -6.74 -2.53
C LEU A 487 -4.34 -7.22 -1.34
N TYR A 488 -4.14 -6.61 -0.18
CA TYR A 488 -4.71 -7.04 1.10
C TYR A 488 -5.59 -5.98 1.76
N ARG A 489 -6.44 -5.33 0.96
CA ARG A 489 -7.43 -4.34 1.45
C ARG A 489 -8.48 -4.98 2.37
N ILE A 490 -8.72 -4.37 3.53
CA ILE A 490 -9.81 -4.74 4.45
C ILE A 490 -11.18 -4.62 3.75
N PRO A 491 -11.96 -5.72 3.67
CA PRO A 491 -13.23 -5.75 2.92
C PRO A 491 -14.44 -5.26 3.73
N VAL A 492 -14.25 -4.88 5.00
CA VAL A 492 -15.33 -4.51 5.91
C VAL A 492 -16.04 -3.24 5.44
N ARG A 493 -17.35 -3.37 5.21
CA ARG A 493 -18.22 -2.26 4.79
C ARG A 493 -18.73 -1.51 6.03
N SER A 494 -18.84 -0.19 5.90
CA SER A 494 -19.46 0.68 6.90
C SER A 494 -20.21 1.81 6.20
N LYS A 495 -21.30 2.29 6.82
CA LYS A 495 -21.98 3.53 6.44
C LYS A 495 -21.31 4.76 7.05
N LYS A 496 -20.57 4.61 8.16
CA LYS A 496 -19.84 5.70 8.80
C LYS A 496 -18.61 6.05 7.96
N TYR A 497 -18.49 7.31 7.55
CA TYR A 497 -17.45 7.77 6.63
C TYR A 497 -16.04 7.47 7.18
N TYR A 498 -15.83 7.75 8.48
CA TYR A 498 -14.54 7.64 9.14
C TYR A 498 -14.02 6.21 9.27
N HIS A 499 -14.90 5.19 9.32
CA HIS A 499 -14.44 3.79 9.35
C HIS A 499 -13.61 3.45 8.11
N ARG A 500 -13.96 4.01 6.94
CA ARG A 500 -13.20 3.73 5.72
C ARG A 500 -11.79 4.30 5.79
N ILE A 501 -11.61 5.43 6.46
CA ILE A 501 -10.30 6.05 6.71
C ILE A 501 -9.52 5.19 7.71
N ILE A 502 -10.13 4.78 8.83
CA ILE A 502 -9.48 3.90 9.83
C ILE A 502 -8.97 2.61 9.17
N TRP A 503 -9.81 1.90 8.41
CA TRP A 503 -9.39 0.67 7.74
C TRP A 503 -8.25 0.89 6.75
N HIS A 504 -8.27 2.00 6.01
CA HIS A 504 -7.20 2.34 5.08
C HIS A 504 -5.89 2.55 5.82
N PHE A 505 -5.89 3.33 6.89
CA PHE A 505 -4.67 3.66 7.63
C PHE A 505 -4.14 2.50 8.51
N LEU A 506 -4.99 1.57 8.96
CA LEU A 506 -4.51 0.30 9.52
C LEU A 506 -3.79 -0.56 8.48
N ASP A 507 -4.31 -0.63 7.24
CA ASP A 507 -3.62 -1.32 6.14
C ASP A 507 -2.32 -0.57 5.76
N THR A 508 -2.33 0.77 5.72
CA THR A 508 -1.15 1.60 5.49
C THR A 508 -0.10 1.37 6.56
N ALA A 509 -0.45 1.34 7.84
CA ALA A 509 0.49 1.06 8.92
C ALA A 509 1.21 -0.29 8.73
N VAL A 510 0.48 -1.35 8.35
CA VAL A 510 1.12 -2.67 8.07
C VAL A 510 2.04 -2.61 6.85
N VAL A 511 1.65 -1.92 5.78
CA VAL A 511 2.49 -1.81 4.58
C VAL A 511 3.74 -0.99 4.88
N GLN A 512 3.62 0.13 5.60
CA GLN A 512 4.73 0.96 6.04
C GLN A 512 5.69 0.18 6.95
N ALA A 513 5.16 -0.55 7.94
CA ALA A 513 5.94 -1.45 8.80
C ALA A 513 6.72 -2.51 7.99
N TRP A 514 6.09 -3.10 6.97
CA TRP A 514 6.76 -4.09 6.11
C TRP A 514 7.84 -3.46 5.23
N LEU A 515 7.61 -2.26 4.70
CA LEU A 515 8.62 -1.54 3.91
C LEU A 515 9.83 -1.13 4.77
N LEU A 516 9.60 -0.70 6.02
CA LEU A 516 10.66 -0.46 7.00
C LEU A 516 11.46 -1.74 7.29
N TYR A 517 10.76 -2.85 7.56
CA TYR A 517 11.40 -4.17 7.73
C TYR A 517 12.27 -4.53 6.51
N ARG A 518 11.77 -4.34 5.28
CA ARG A 518 12.55 -4.64 4.07
C ARG A 518 13.76 -3.73 3.91
N ARG A 519 13.63 -2.45 4.25
CA ARG A 519 14.74 -1.49 4.25
C ARG A 519 15.83 -1.94 5.22
N ASN A 520 15.46 -2.33 6.44
CA ASN A 520 16.40 -2.79 7.46
C ASN A 520 17.05 -4.13 7.09
N MET A 521 16.28 -5.07 6.55
CA MET A 521 16.82 -6.35 6.04
C MET A 521 17.78 -6.14 4.87
N ALA A 522 17.54 -5.15 4.01
CA ALA A 522 18.47 -4.80 2.93
C ALA A 522 19.76 -4.16 3.47
N ALA A 523 19.67 -3.31 4.49
CA ALA A 523 20.82 -2.73 5.17
C ALA A 523 21.69 -3.81 5.85
N ASP A 524 21.06 -4.84 6.42
CA ASP A 524 21.73 -6.03 6.99
C ASP A 524 22.30 -6.99 5.91
N GLY A 525 22.15 -6.69 4.62
CA GLY A 525 22.61 -7.56 3.52
C GLY A 525 21.80 -8.85 3.34
N ILE A 526 20.61 -8.96 3.94
CA ILE A 526 19.76 -10.15 3.84
C ILE A 526 19.09 -10.20 2.46
N ALA A 527 19.37 -11.27 1.70
CA ALA A 527 18.82 -11.48 0.37
C ALA A 527 17.27 -11.46 0.36
N LYS A 528 16.67 -10.79 -0.64
CA LYS A 528 15.21 -10.65 -0.79
C LYS A 528 14.42 -11.96 -0.66
N LYS A 529 14.97 -13.08 -1.15
CA LYS A 529 14.35 -14.41 -1.09
C LYS A 529 14.20 -14.98 0.33
N LEU A 530 14.97 -14.46 1.29
CA LEU A 530 14.93 -14.84 2.70
C LEU A 530 14.06 -13.90 3.54
N GLN A 531 13.68 -12.75 2.98
CA GLN A 531 12.82 -11.78 3.64
C GLN A 531 11.36 -12.25 3.61
N MET A 532 10.59 -11.88 4.63
CA MET A 532 9.16 -12.19 4.67
C MET A 532 8.40 -11.46 3.55
N THR A 533 7.53 -12.19 2.84
CA THR A 533 6.53 -11.59 1.96
C THR A 533 5.54 -10.74 2.75
N LEU A 534 4.85 -9.81 2.08
CA LEU A 534 3.84 -8.97 2.74
C LEU A 534 2.73 -9.82 3.40
N LEU A 535 2.32 -10.91 2.74
CA LEU A 535 1.38 -11.87 3.31
C LEU A 535 1.89 -12.50 4.61
N GLN A 536 3.12 -13.02 4.60
CA GLN A 536 3.72 -13.66 5.78
C GLN A 536 3.88 -12.66 6.93
N PHE A 537 4.34 -11.45 6.61
CA PHE A 537 4.52 -10.37 7.58
C PHE A 537 3.20 -9.99 8.25
N LYS A 538 2.16 -9.75 7.45
CA LYS A 538 0.80 -9.42 7.95
C LYS A 538 0.17 -10.57 8.74
N ALA A 539 0.37 -11.81 8.29
CA ALA A 539 -0.10 -13.00 9.01
C ALA A 539 0.61 -13.18 10.36
N SER A 540 1.89 -12.80 10.46
CA SER A 540 2.63 -12.78 11.73
C SER A 540 2.05 -11.76 12.70
N ILE A 541 1.86 -10.51 12.26
CA ILE A 541 1.24 -9.45 13.08
C ILE A 541 -0.14 -9.89 13.57
N SER A 542 -0.98 -10.37 12.66
CA SER A 542 -2.33 -10.85 13.00
C SER A 542 -2.32 -11.97 14.04
N ARG A 543 -1.36 -12.92 13.98
CA ARG A 543 -1.25 -13.99 14.97
C ARG A 543 -0.86 -13.47 16.36
N CYS A 544 0.04 -12.49 16.43
CA CYS A 544 0.41 -11.85 17.70
C CYS A 544 -0.80 -11.15 18.32
N LEU A 545 -1.43 -10.24 17.57
CA LEU A 545 -2.59 -9.46 18.03
C LEU A 545 -3.78 -10.36 18.43
N ALA A 546 -4.00 -11.48 17.73
CA ALA A 546 -5.08 -12.42 18.05
C ALA A 546 -4.93 -13.12 19.41
N LYS A 547 -3.71 -13.16 19.96
CA LYS A 547 -3.39 -13.82 21.23
C LYS A 547 -3.22 -12.83 22.38
N GLU A 548 -3.30 -11.53 22.14
CA GLU A 548 -3.17 -10.52 23.18
C GLU A 548 -4.25 -10.72 24.26
N GLY A 549 -3.89 -10.61 25.54
CA GLY A 549 -4.81 -10.75 26.67
C GLY A 549 -5.50 -12.11 26.82
N LYS A 550 -5.18 -13.11 25.98
CA LYS A 550 -5.73 -14.46 26.11
C LYS A 550 -4.96 -15.23 27.18
N VAL A 551 -5.54 -15.24 28.39
CA VAL A 551 -5.31 -16.31 29.37
C VAL A 551 -6.35 -17.37 29.03
N ASN A 552 -5.93 -18.57 28.60
CA ASN A 552 -6.89 -19.64 28.40
C ASN A 552 -7.48 -20.01 29.77
N GLY A 553 -8.64 -19.45 30.10
CA GLY A 553 -9.47 -19.94 31.18
C GLY A 553 -9.97 -21.33 30.79
N VAL A 554 -9.91 -22.28 31.73
CA VAL A 554 -10.56 -23.59 31.61
C VAL A 554 -11.97 -23.36 31.06
N LYS A 555 -12.30 -23.94 29.90
CA LYS A 555 -13.68 -23.95 29.40
C LYS A 555 -14.54 -24.71 30.42
N ARG A 556 -15.10 -24.02 31.42
CA ARG A 556 -16.13 -24.57 32.30
C ARG A 556 -17.43 -24.62 31.49
N GLY A 557 -17.64 -25.76 30.85
CA GLY A 557 -18.85 -26.08 30.10
C GLY A 557 -18.88 -27.56 29.76
N ARG A 558 -20.09 -28.14 29.75
CA ARG A 558 -20.33 -29.56 29.47
C ARG A 558 -19.71 -29.94 28.11
N PRO A 559 -18.80 -30.93 28.04
CA PRO A 559 -18.24 -31.36 26.76
C PRO A 559 -19.37 -31.86 25.85
N SER A 560 -19.56 -31.24 24.68
CA SER A 560 -20.40 -31.85 23.65
C SER A 560 -19.64 -33.06 23.11
N CYS A 561 -20.06 -34.25 23.51
CA CYS A 561 -19.54 -35.50 22.97
C CYS A 561 -20.01 -35.62 21.52
N SER A 562 -19.12 -35.45 20.55
CA SER A 562 -19.39 -35.93 19.19
C SER A 562 -18.15 -36.58 18.61
N MET A 563 -18.39 -37.68 17.91
CA MET A 563 -17.43 -38.47 17.14
C MET A 563 -16.59 -37.59 16.19
N ASP A 564 -17.12 -36.44 15.77
CA ASP A 564 -16.44 -35.47 14.92
C ASP A 564 -15.20 -34.84 15.57
N ILE A 565 -15.17 -34.71 16.90
CA ILE A 565 -13.99 -34.20 17.64
C ILE A 565 -12.86 -35.24 17.59
N GLN A 566 -13.19 -36.53 17.67
CA GLN A 566 -12.22 -37.62 17.54
C GLN A 566 -11.71 -37.74 16.10
N ILE A 567 -12.59 -37.67 15.09
CA ILE A 567 -12.21 -37.69 13.68
C ILE A 567 -11.34 -36.46 13.31
N ALA A 568 -11.65 -35.28 13.86
CA ALA A 568 -10.82 -34.07 13.68
C ALA A 568 -9.48 -34.12 14.44
N ALA A 569 -9.40 -34.85 15.55
CA ALA A 569 -8.16 -35.08 16.29
C ALA A 569 -7.23 -36.04 15.54
N GLU A 570 -7.78 -37.05 14.85
CA GLU A 570 -7.02 -38.00 14.03
C GLU A 570 -6.55 -37.39 12.70
N ALA A 571 -7.32 -36.45 12.13
CA ALA A 571 -6.94 -35.68 10.94
C ALA A 571 -5.75 -34.70 11.16
N LYS A 572 -5.32 -34.45 12.41
CA LYS A 572 -4.19 -33.56 12.75
C LYS A 572 -2.81 -34.20 12.57
N ARG A 573 -2.71 -35.44 12.06
CA ARG A 573 -1.44 -36.08 11.68
C ARG A 573 -0.86 -35.52 10.36
N GLY A 574 -1.06 -34.23 10.12
CA GLY A 574 -0.45 -33.49 9.01
C GLY A 574 1.02 -33.14 9.29
N PRO A 575 1.70 -32.45 8.35
CA PRO A 575 3.08 -32.00 8.54
C PRO A 575 3.23 -31.16 9.82
N MET A 576 4.44 -31.16 10.38
CA MET A 576 4.81 -30.46 11.62
C MET A 576 4.17 -29.07 11.68
N ALA A 577 3.40 -28.79 12.74
CA ALA A 577 2.80 -27.48 12.92
C ALA A 577 3.90 -26.41 13.03
N ALA A 578 3.73 -25.29 12.35
CA ALA A 578 4.70 -24.19 12.38
C ALA A 578 4.92 -23.72 13.82
N LEU A 579 6.16 -23.35 14.14
CA LEU A 579 6.46 -22.71 15.42
C LEU A 579 5.69 -21.40 15.53
N PRO A 580 5.09 -21.09 16.69
CA PRO A 580 4.52 -19.78 16.96
C PRO A 580 5.57 -18.67 16.85
N ASP A 581 5.13 -17.44 16.57
CA ASP A 581 6.04 -16.28 16.46
C ASP A 581 6.79 -16.04 17.77
N THR A 582 8.02 -15.50 17.67
CA THR A 582 8.89 -15.27 18.83
C THR A 582 8.22 -14.38 19.88
N ALA A 583 7.66 -13.23 19.50
CA ALA A 583 6.86 -12.37 20.37
C ALA A 583 5.84 -13.13 21.23
N ILE A 584 5.10 -14.07 20.63
CA ILE A 584 4.10 -14.88 21.37
C ILE A 584 4.81 -15.81 22.35
N ARG A 585 5.93 -16.43 21.97
CA ARG A 585 6.65 -17.41 22.81
C ARG A 585 7.36 -16.76 24.00
N THR A 586 7.66 -15.48 23.91
CA THR A 586 8.46 -14.74 24.91
C THR A 586 7.66 -13.70 25.69
N ASP A 587 6.35 -13.60 25.47
CA ASP A 587 5.50 -12.60 26.15
C ASP A 587 5.23 -12.86 27.65
N ALA A 588 5.80 -13.93 28.21
CA ALA A 588 5.71 -14.32 29.63
C ALA A 588 4.27 -14.44 30.19
N LEU A 589 3.25 -14.49 29.33
CA LEU A 589 1.85 -14.43 29.74
C LEU A 589 1.10 -15.69 29.30
N GLY A 590 0.54 -16.45 30.24
CA GLY A 590 -0.39 -17.56 29.94
C GLY A 590 0.22 -18.82 29.29
N HIS A 591 1.54 -19.02 29.38
CA HIS A 591 2.22 -20.22 28.85
C HIS A 591 2.20 -21.41 29.83
N TRP A 592 1.03 -21.95 30.13
CA TRP A 592 0.91 -23.06 31.06
C TRP A 592 1.23 -24.42 30.41
N PRO A 593 2.02 -25.29 31.07
CA PRO A 593 2.26 -26.65 30.62
C PRO A 593 1.05 -27.53 30.92
N VAL A 594 0.47 -28.15 29.89
CA VAL A 594 -0.65 -29.09 30.01
C VAL A 594 -0.20 -30.48 29.59
N PHE A 595 -0.43 -31.48 30.45
CA PHE A 595 -0.16 -32.88 30.15
C PHE A 595 -1.23 -33.45 29.22
N MET A 596 -0.80 -34.05 28.12
CA MET A 596 -1.64 -34.63 27.08
C MET A 596 -1.00 -35.91 26.51
N ASN A 597 -1.69 -36.55 25.57
CA ASN A 597 -1.13 -37.66 24.80
C ASN A 597 0.16 -37.26 24.08
N LYS A 598 1.08 -38.22 23.93
CA LYS A 598 2.38 -38.03 23.27
C LYS A 598 2.17 -37.33 21.91
N GLY A 599 2.87 -36.22 21.71
CA GLY A 599 2.93 -35.51 20.44
C GLY A 599 4.36 -35.47 19.92
N ARG A 600 4.57 -34.77 18.80
CA ARG A 600 5.90 -34.50 18.24
C ARG A 600 6.35 -33.09 18.63
N CYS A 601 7.60 -32.91 19.03
CA CYS A 601 8.17 -31.58 19.25
C CYS A 601 8.18 -30.76 17.95
N ASN A 602 7.83 -29.47 18.03
CA ASN A 602 7.81 -28.57 16.87
C ASN A 602 9.17 -27.88 16.60
N ARG A 603 10.21 -28.11 17.43
CA ARG A 603 11.54 -27.56 17.18
C ARG A 603 12.19 -28.24 15.96
N PRO A 604 12.72 -27.48 14.98
CA PRO A 604 13.50 -28.03 13.88
C PRO A 604 14.62 -28.94 14.39
N GLY A 605 14.71 -30.15 13.84
CA GLY A 605 15.72 -31.14 14.22
C GLY A 605 15.39 -31.97 15.47
N CYS A 606 14.36 -31.62 16.25
CA CYS A 606 13.98 -32.39 17.43
C CYS A 606 13.14 -33.62 17.04
N LYS A 607 13.55 -34.80 17.53
CA LYS A 607 12.81 -36.07 17.37
C LYS A 607 12.00 -36.45 18.63
N GLY A 608 12.02 -35.59 19.65
CA GLY A 608 11.36 -35.84 20.92
C GLY A 608 9.85 -35.99 20.78
N THR A 609 9.28 -36.90 21.58
CA THR A 609 7.84 -37.13 21.67
C THR A 609 7.28 -36.72 23.03
N PRO A 610 7.18 -35.42 23.34
CA PRO A 610 6.80 -34.98 24.66
C PRO A 610 5.32 -35.23 24.94
N LYS A 611 5.00 -35.37 26.23
CA LYS A 611 3.61 -35.44 26.73
C LYS A 611 3.09 -34.10 27.23
N VAL A 612 3.90 -33.05 27.16
CA VAL A 612 3.53 -31.73 27.65
C VAL A 612 3.37 -30.77 26.49
N LYS A 613 2.35 -29.92 26.57
CA LYS A 613 1.99 -28.96 25.55
C LYS A 613 1.78 -27.59 26.19
N CYS A 614 2.33 -26.54 25.59
CA CYS A 614 1.99 -25.17 25.98
C CYS A 614 0.55 -24.89 25.57
N GLU A 615 -0.26 -24.42 26.51
CA GLU A 615 -1.67 -24.12 26.29
C GLU A 615 -1.87 -22.97 25.30
N LYS A 616 -1.21 -21.82 25.52
CA LYS A 616 -1.32 -20.63 24.68
C LYS A 616 -0.70 -20.81 23.28
N CYS A 617 0.44 -21.48 23.22
CA CYS A 617 1.12 -21.75 21.96
C CYS A 617 0.49 -22.91 21.18
N ASN A 618 -0.24 -23.79 21.87
CA ASN A 618 -0.76 -25.05 21.34
C ASN A 618 0.34 -25.93 20.71
N THR A 619 1.54 -25.89 21.29
CA THR A 619 2.77 -26.54 20.80
C THR A 619 3.33 -27.49 21.85
N TYR A 620 3.76 -28.67 21.42
CA TYR A 620 4.40 -29.68 22.26
C TYR A 620 5.81 -29.24 22.68
N LEU A 621 6.12 -29.35 23.98
CA LEU A 621 7.34 -28.84 24.61
C LEU A 621 8.25 -29.97 25.07
N CYS A 622 9.53 -29.94 24.68
CA CYS A 622 10.56 -30.86 25.16
C CYS A 622 11.41 -30.15 26.21
N PHE A 623 11.21 -30.45 27.50
CA PHE A 623 12.03 -29.84 28.55
C PHE A 623 13.28 -30.67 28.83
N THR A 624 14.39 -29.97 29.05
CA THR A 624 15.60 -30.46 29.73
C THR A 624 15.76 -29.68 31.03
N THR A 625 16.62 -30.14 31.94
CA THR A 625 16.90 -29.45 33.22
C THR A 625 17.39 -28.02 33.07
N SER A 626 17.96 -27.66 31.91
CA SER A 626 18.54 -26.33 31.66
C SER A 626 17.85 -25.55 30.53
N SER A 627 16.92 -26.13 29.77
CA SER A 627 16.26 -25.43 28.67
C SER A 627 14.94 -26.08 28.23
N ASN A 628 14.06 -25.27 27.66
CA ASN A 628 12.97 -25.73 26.81
C ASN A 628 13.54 -25.89 25.39
N LEU A 629 13.65 -27.13 24.90
CA LEU A 629 14.14 -27.44 23.56
C LEU A 629 13.10 -27.02 22.52
#